data_AF-A0A821G0L3-F1
#
_entry.id   AF-A0A821G0L3-F1
#
_cell.length_a   1.000
_cell.length_b   1.000
_cell.length_c   1.000
_cell.angle_alpha   90.00
_cell.angle_beta   90.00
_cell.angle_gamma   90.00
#
_symmetry.space_group_name_H-M   'P 1'
#
loop_
_entity.id
_entity.type
_entity.pdbx_description
1 polymer ?
#
loop_
_entity_poly.entity_id
_entity_poly.type
_entity_poly.pdbx_seq_one_letter_code
_entity_poly.pdbx_strand_id
1 'polypeptide(L)'
;MAGKPSVMLTDGGLWNTRKPQFSNETTKLLKTLMEESRINNFQRRQLTSHMLRGESLPERLGPSSTQTKASVTKRIKTNRQSRTSHTSGLRTYNDIVNSGAYTPPDYQPR
;
A
#
# COMPACT_ATOMS: atom_id res chain seq x y z
N MET A 1 -49.21 -16.52 -9.16
CA MET A 1 -48.00 -16.63 -8.31
C MET A 1 -47.42 -15.23 -8.15
N ALA A 2 -47.50 -14.64 -6.95
CA ALA A 2 -47.08 -13.27 -6.70
C ALA A 2 -45.55 -13.17 -6.58
N GLY A 3 -44.92 -12.39 -7.47
CA GLY A 3 -43.50 -12.05 -7.38
C GLY A 3 -43.26 -11.11 -6.19
N LYS A 4 -42.36 -11.50 -5.29
CA LYS A 4 -41.96 -10.67 -4.14
C LYS A 4 -41.20 -9.44 -4.66
N PRO A 5 -41.50 -8.22 -4.19
CA PRO A 5 -40.73 -7.05 -4.58
C PRO A 5 -39.31 -7.16 -4.00
N SER A 6 -38.32 -7.15 -4.89
CA SER A 6 -36.91 -7.05 -4.53
C SER A 6 -36.69 -5.67 -3.90
N VAL A 7 -36.46 -5.64 -2.59
CA VAL A 7 -36.09 -4.43 -1.87
C VAL A 7 -34.69 -4.06 -2.33
N MET A 8 -34.57 -2.96 -3.09
CA MET A 8 -33.26 -2.40 -3.45
C MET A 8 -32.60 -1.92 -2.15
N LEU A 9 -31.62 -2.68 -1.65
CA LEU A 9 -30.77 -2.24 -0.55
C LEU A 9 -30.03 -0.99 -1.03
N THR A 10 -30.35 0.10 -0.34
CA THR A 10 -29.80 1.44 -0.49
C THR A 10 -28.27 1.46 -0.56
N ASP A 11 -27.73 2.20 -1.54
CA ASP A 11 -26.33 2.57 -1.80
C ASP A 11 -25.33 2.48 -0.63
N GLY A 12 -24.88 1.27 -0.30
CA GLY A 12 -23.89 1.06 0.76
C GLY A 12 -23.27 -0.32 0.74
N GLY A 13 -22.18 -0.49 -0.01
CA GLY A 13 -21.37 -1.70 0.04
C GLY A 13 -20.56 -1.81 1.34
N LEU A 14 -20.03 -3.01 1.64
CA LEU A 14 -19.17 -3.30 2.80
C LEU A 14 -18.00 -2.30 2.99
N TRP A 15 -17.57 -1.66 1.89
CA TRP A 15 -16.46 -0.71 1.84
C TRP A 15 -16.90 0.77 1.82
N ASN A 16 -18.19 1.06 1.88
CA ASN A 16 -18.70 2.43 1.97
C ASN A 16 -18.71 2.88 3.43
N THR A 17 -17.61 3.48 3.88
CA THR A 17 -17.52 4.08 5.20
C THR A 17 -18.33 5.39 5.25
N ARG A 18 -19.04 5.64 6.35
CA ARG A 18 -19.80 6.89 6.51
C ARG A 18 -18.85 8.08 6.52
N LYS A 19 -19.14 9.06 5.67
CA LYS A 19 -18.45 10.34 5.66
C LYS A 19 -18.67 11.07 6.99
N PRO A 20 -17.63 11.60 7.65
CA PRO A 20 -17.79 12.38 8.87
C PRO A 20 -18.62 13.63 8.60
N GLN A 21 -19.63 13.86 9.45
CA GLN A 21 -20.40 15.09 9.47
C GLN A 21 -19.88 15.99 10.59
N PHE A 22 -19.39 17.17 10.24
CA PHE A 22 -18.95 18.16 11.21
C PHE A 22 -20.13 19.05 11.59
N SER A 23 -20.41 19.18 12.90
CA SER A 23 -21.42 20.14 13.36
C SER A 23 -20.93 21.57 13.15
N ASN A 24 -21.87 22.53 13.10
CA ASN A 24 -21.54 23.95 13.00
C ASN A 24 -20.64 24.41 14.17
N GLU A 25 -20.85 23.85 15.36
CA GLU A 25 -20.03 24.14 16.53
C GLU A 25 -18.59 23.59 16.36
N THR A 26 -18.45 22.36 15.87
CA THR A 26 -17.13 21.76 15.62
C THR A 26 -16.37 22.52 14.53
N THR A 27 -17.02 22.93 13.45
CA THR A 27 -16.37 23.72 12.40
C THR A 27 -15.93 25.10 12.90
N LYS A 28 -16.71 25.73 13.77
CA LYS A 28 -16.35 27.00 14.41
C LYS A 28 -15.13 26.82 15.33
N LEU A 29 -15.15 25.79 16.18
CA LEU A 29 -14.03 25.47 17.07
C LEU A 29 -12.75 25.20 16.28
N LEU A 30 -12.82 24.40 15.21
CA LEU A 30 -11.68 24.12 14.34
C LEU A 30 -11.10 25.41 13.74
N LYS A 31 -11.94 26.34 13.28
CA LYS A 31 -11.45 27.64 12.76
C LYS A 31 -10.71 28.44 13.83
N THR A 32 -11.24 28.54 15.04
CA THR A 32 -10.56 29.22 16.15
C THR A 32 -9.23 28.55 16.47
N LEU A 33 -9.18 27.22 16.53
CA LEU A 33 -7.92 26.50 16.75
C LEU A 33 -6.91 26.76 15.62
N MET A 34 -7.37 26.84 14.37
CA MET A 34 -6.51 27.16 13.23
C MET A 34 -5.92 28.57 13.29
N GLU A 35 -6.68 29.53 13.84
CA GLU A 35 -6.23 30.90 14.07
C GLU A 35 -5.17 30.95 15.16
N GLU A 36 -5.44 30.33 16.31
CA GLU A 36 -4.56 30.33 17.47
C GLU A 36 -3.25 29.54 17.25
N SER A 37 -3.29 28.44 16.49
CA SER A 37 -2.12 27.57 16.26
C SER A 37 -1.18 28.05 15.13
N ARG A 38 -1.39 29.26 14.58
CA ARG A 38 -0.56 29.88 13.54
C ARG A 38 -0.32 29.00 12.30
N ILE A 39 -1.35 28.24 11.91
CA ILE A 39 -1.29 27.36 10.74
C ILE A 39 -1.19 28.17 9.45
N ASN A 40 -0.38 27.73 8.47
CA ASN A 40 -0.21 28.41 7.18
C ASN A 40 -1.52 28.41 6.37
N ASN A 41 -1.79 29.48 5.60
CA ASN A 41 -2.94 29.63 4.70
C ASN A 41 -3.18 28.41 3.79
N PHE A 42 -2.12 27.76 3.29
CA PHE A 42 -2.26 26.55 2.49
C PHE A 42 -2.91 25.40 3.27
N GLN A 43 -2.41 25.16 4.48
CA GLN A 43 -2.92 24.14 5.40
C GLN A 43 -4.35 24.48 5.84
N ARG A 44 -4.64 25.78 6.01
CA ARG A 44 -6.01 26.25 6.31
C ARG A 44 -6.98 25.90 5.20
N ARG A 45 -6.63 26.22 3.95
CA ARG A 45 -7.44 25.88 2.77
C ARG A 45 -7.65 24.38 2.64
N GLN A 46 -6.62 23.58 2.93
CA GLN A 46 -6.73 22.12 2.94
C GLN A 46 -7.78 21.66 3.96
N LEU A 47 -7.62 22.04 5.23
CA LEU A 47 -8.56 21.69 6.32
C LEU A 47 -9.99 22.13 6.03
N THR A 48 -10.20 23.37 5.58
CA THR A 48 -11.54 23.85 5.23
C THR A 48 -12.16 23.05 4.09
N SER A 49 -11.37 22.65 3.10
CA SER A 49 -11.87 21.85 1.98
C SER A 49 -12.25 20.43 2.41
N HIS A 50 -11.55 19.83 3.37
CA HIS A 50 -11.93 18.54 3.96
C HIS A 50 -13.25 18.64 4.74
N MET A 51 -13.40 19.69 5.56
CA MET A 51 -14.64 19.93 6.31
C MET A 51 -15.86 20.13 5.39
N LEU A 52 -15.71 20.91 4.31
CA LEU A 52 -16.79 21.15 3.36
C LEU A 52 -17.20 19.90 2.56
N ARG A 53 -16.24 19.02 2.25
CA ARG A 53 -16.48 17.76 1.53
C ARG A 53 -17.01 16.63 2.43
N GLY A 54 -17.04 16.86 3.75
CA GLY A 54 -17.33 15.81 4.73
C GLY A 54 -16.29 14.69 4.70
N GLU A 55 -15.04 15.01 4.39
CA GLU A 55 -13.93 14.07 4.44
C GLU A 55 -13.32 14.05 5.85
N SER A 56 -12.69 12.95 6.22
CA SER A 56 -11.89 12.91 7.44
C SER A 56 -10.78 13.95 7.39
N LEU A 57 -10.43 14.50 8.56
CA LEU A 57 -9.30 15.41 8.67
C LEU A 57 -8.01 14.69 8.23
N PRO A 58 -7.11 15.37 7.49
CA PRO A 58 -5.89 14.75 7.01
C PRO A 58 -4.93 14.48 8.18
N GLU A 59 -4.34 13.29 8.22
CA GLU A 59 -3.31 12.93 9.22
C GLU A 59 -2.05 13.80 9.08
N ARG A 60 -1.77 14.28 7.86
CA ARG A 60 -0.64 15.15 7.55
C ARG A 60 -1.10 16.34 6.74
N LEU A 61 -0.78 17.52 7.25
CA LEU A 61 -0.97 18.76 6.52
C LEU A 61 0.20 18.96 5.55
N GLY A 62 -0.08 19.62 4.42
CA GLY A 62 0.93 19.98 3.41
C GLY A 62 2.13 20.73 4.00
N PRO A 63 3.22 20.85 3.23
CA PRO A 63 4.54 21.16 3.76
C PRO A 63 4.52 22.45 4.58
N SER A 64 4.76 22.30 5.87
CA SER A 64 5.28 23.41 6.68
C SER A 64 6.74 23.62 6.29
N SER A 65 7.22 24.85 6.28
CA SER A 65 8.65 25.16 6.07
C SER A 65 9.56 24.37 7.04
N THR A 66 9.00 23.94 8.18
CA THR A 66 9.67 23.13 9.20
C THR A 66 9.57 21.62 9.02
N GLN A 67 8.82 21.11 8.03
CA GLN A 67 8.91 19.69 7.67
C GLN A 67 10.25 19.47 6.98
N THR A 68 11.25 19.17 7.80
CA THR A 68 12.46 18.51 7.36
C THR A 68 12.01 17.31 6.54
N LYS A 69 12.20 17.39 5.22
CA LYS A 69 12.08 16.23 4.35
C LYS A 69 12.97 15.20 5.02
N ALA A 70 12.37 14.17 5.64
CA ALA A 70 13.12 13.09 6.25
C ALA A 70 14.16 12.72 5.21
N SER A 71 15.44 12.98 5.52
CA SER A 71 16.51 12.84 4.54
C SER A 71 16.37 11.44 4.02
N VAL A 72 15.89 11.31 2.79
CA VAL A 72 15.91 10.05 2.08
C VAL A 72 17.39 9.85 1.87
N THR A 73 18.04 9.21 2.82
CA THR A 73 19.36 8.64 2.65
C THR A 73 19.18 7.75 1.43
N LYS A 74 19.62 8.27 0.27
CA LYS A 74 19.59 7.54 -0.98
C LYS A 74 20.39 6.28 -0.69
N ARG A 75 19.67 5.17 -0.47
CA ARG A 75 20.28 3.89 -0.14
C ARG A 75 21.19 3.60 -1.33
N ILE A 76 22.51 3.70 -1.12
CA ILE A 76 23.49 3.42 -2.15
C ILE A 76 23.20 1.98 -2.58
N LYS A 77 22.73 1.80 -3.81
CA LYS A 77 22.52 0.47 -4.39
C LYS A 77 23.90 -0.14 -4.52
N THR A 78 24.32 -0.92 -3.53
CA THR A 78 25.50 -1.76 -3.70
C THR A 78 25.17 -2.76 -4.79
N ASN A 79 26.01 -2.86 -5.81
CA ASN A 79 25.92 -3.89 -6.85
C ASN A 79 26.34 -5.24 -6.25
N ARG A 80 25.60 -5.70 -5.25
CA ARG A 80 25.81 -7.01 -4.63
C ARG A 80 24.96 -7.98 -5.44
N GLN A 81 25.53 -8.49 -6.52
CA GLN A 81 24.97 -9.64 -7.23
C GLN A 81 24.69 -10.73 -6.19
N SER A 82 23.45 -11.18 -6.13
CA SER A 82 23.07 -12.21 -5.18
C SER A 82 23.87 -13.46 -5.47
N ARG A 83 24.56 -14.01 -4.46
CA ARG A 83 25.22 -15.33 -4.56
C ARG A 83 24.19 -16.48 -4.56
N THR A 84 22.89 -16.17 -4.60
CA THR A 84 21.78 -17.15 -4.55
C THR A 84 21.34 -17.60 -5.94
N SER A 85 22.28 -17.86 -6.84
CA SER A 85 22.05 -18.64 -8.06
C SER A 85 22.90 -19.91 -8.07
N HIS A 86 23.20 -20.45 -6.89
CA HIS A 86 23.53 -21.85 -6.77
C HIS A 86 22.21 -22.60 -6.58
N THR A 87 21.63 -23.06 -7.68
CA THR A 87 20.77 -24.24 -7.63
C THR A 87 21.58 -25.28 -6.86
N SER A 88 21.09 -25.72 -5.70
CA SER A 88 21.69 -26.84 -4.97
C SER A 88 22.03 -27.93 -5.99
N GLY A 89 23.28 -28.40 -6.04
CA GLY A 89 23.80 -29.32 -7.07
C GLY A 89 23.14 -30.71 -7.11
N LEU A 90 21.92 -30.83 -6.59
CA LEU A 90 21.03 -31.97 -6.73
C LEU A 90 20.44 -31.93 -8.14
N ARG A 91 20.82 -32.93 -8.94
CA ARG A 91 20.24 -33.17 -10.25
C ARG A 91 18.81 -33.67 -10.06
N THR A 92 17.87 -33.21 -10.89
CA THR A 92 16.51 -33.77 -10.85
C THR A 92 16.53 -35.22 -11.29
N TYR A 93 15.49 -35.99 -10.95
CA TYR A 93 15.34 -37.37 -11.41
C TYR A 93 15.51 -37.50 -12.93
N ASN A 94 14.88 -36.59 -13.70
CA ASN A 94 14.96 -36.57 -15.15
C ASN A 94 16.40 -36.33 -15.65
N ASP A 95 17.18 -35.47 -14.98
CA ASP A 95 18.58 -35.22 -15.35
C ASP A 95 19.46 -36.46 -15.16
N ILE A 96 19.19 -37.25 -14.12
CA ILE A 96 19.91 -38.49 -13.83
C ILE A 96 19.58 -39.53 -14.90
N VAL A 97 18.30 -39.72 -15.20
CA VAL A 97 17.83 -40.65 -16.24
C VAL A 97 18.39 -40.27 -17.61
N ASN A 98 18.29 -38.99 -17.99
CA ASN A 98 18.77 -38.49 -19.29
C ASN A 98 20.29 -38.60 -19.45
N SER A 99 21.05 -38.61 -18.34
CA SER A 99 22.51 -38.79 -18.39
C SER A 99 22.98 -40.21 -18.73
N GLY A 100 22.07 -41.17 -18.88
CA GLY A 100 22.43 -42.57 -19.15
C GLY A 100 23.08 -43.27 -17.96
N ALA A 101 22.90 -42.76 -16.74
CA ALA A 101 23.54 -43.32 -15.54
C ALA A 101 23.16 -44.79 -15.28
N TYR A 102 22.02 -45.24 -15.80
CA TYR A 102 21.50 -46.60 -15.62
C TYR A 102 21.76 -47.52 -16.82
N THR A 103 22.37 -47.02 -17.90
CA THR A 103 22.72 -47.88 -19.04
C THR A 103 24.08 -48.53 -18.78
N PRO A 104 24.16 -49.87 -18.65
CA PRO A 104 25.43 -50.56 -18.44
C PRO A 104 26.33 -50.39 -19.67
N PRO A 105 27.65 -50.22 -19.49
CA PRO A 105 28.58 -50.17 -20.62
C PRO A 105 28.69 -51.55 -21.29
N ASP A 106 28.97 -51.55 -22.58
CA ASP A 106 29.25 -52.78 -23.31
C ASP A 106 30.45 -53.51 -22.72
N TYR A 107 30.29 -54.81 -22.49
CA TYR A 107 31.36 -55.65 -21.98
C TYR A 107 32.48 -55.75 -23.02
N GLN A 108 33.70 -55.37 -22.63
CA GLN A 108 34.91 -55.59 -23.43
C GLN A 108 35.77 -56.66 -22.76
N PRO A 109 35.93 -57.86 -23.38
CA PRO A 109 36.88 -58.85 -22.88
C PRO A 109 38.31 -58.29 -22.99
N ARG A 110 39.12 -58.54 -21.96
CA ARG A 110 40.55 -58.23 -21.92
C ARG A 110 41.38 -59.42 -22.34
#